data_AF-A0A1V4ZZS6-F1
#
_entry.id   AF-A0A1V4ZZS6-F1
#
_cell.length_a   1.000
_cell.length_b   1.000
_cell.length_c   1.000
_cell.angle_alpha   90.00
_cell.angle_beta   90.00
_cell.angle_gamma   90.00
#
_symmetry.space_group_name_H-M   'P 1'
#
loop_
_entity.id
_entity.type
_entity.pdbx_description
1 polymer ?
#
loop_
_entity_poly.entity_id
_entity_poly.type
_entity_poly.pdbx_seq_one_letter_code
_entity_poly.pdbx_strand_id
1 'polypeptide(L)'
;MIRRHMVLVAFFFAVAVLSAGCTDTTGTKTGTPVGTPIPAPTTTIAAHTPPDKITTTPELAAFVAHAAAFARGNGRDATIAAFNDPDGPFVIGTVQVFALDYSGNLLADAGEPEVVGTNIQDMADSFGIPLVRKLAETAGFRRGYVSYTYPNPAKNNTFEPRIAVVEDVDGTYYVGAAMFASEGEVFPSVKLNTSAAHPDVDDLVAYVKNAVAYAKEHGNEKALSEFNNPDGQFVQGELVMMAFDYDGTNLAAPPYSPELVKYRINLINYQDPDGVETIRGMRDIAKGGGGFFYTAARVDVDGRSLYIPKIDYAEPVDHEWWVFSGIIAPEYTRAATGNLTGVQLRYYTREELFDRVNEAVAFAKENGKEKTLAEINNPEGRFVTGDLFVWASSRDGVLLADPFWKSGIGQNHWEFADPHGMKVTQVGIQAMENGTGFSHALFPNTALNGTADVHKLIYMKAVDDTWWIGSGIYGLRVE
;
A
#
# COMPACT_ATOMS: atom_id res chain seq x y z
N MET A 1 -31.03 28.31 -12.63
CA MET A 1 -31.38 28.44 -11.20
C MET A 1 -32.11 27.17 -10.76
N ILE A 2 -31.38 26.09 -10.50
CA ILE A 2 -31.89 24.86 -9.86
C ILE A 2 -30.81 24.41 -8.89
N ARG A 3 -31.17 24.39 -7.61
CA ARG A 3 -30.31 24.28 -6.43
C ARG A 3 -30.20 22.79 -6.08
N ARG A 4 -29.09 22.12 -6.41
CA ARG A 4 -28.83 20.75 -5.99
C ARG A 4 -28.31 20.74 -4.55
N HIS A 5 -28.97 19.95 -3.73
CA HIS A 5 -28.74 19.83 -2.30
C HIS A 5 -27.50 18.96 -2.07
N MET A 6 -26.46 19.52 -1.45
CA MET A 6 -25.42 18.76 -0.76
C MET A 6 -26.03 18.18 0.51
N VAL A 7 -25.98 16.86 0.66
CA VAL A 7 -26.22 16.20 1.95
C VAL A 7 -24.92 16.29 2.73
N LEU A 8 -24.84 17.25 3.65
CA LEU A 8 -23.76 17.36 4.61
C LEU A 8 -24.16 16.56 5.86
N VAL A 9 -23.42 15.50 6.18
CA VAL A 9 -23.53 14.82 7.48
C VAL A 9 -22.69 15.62 8.48
N ALA A 10 -23.35 16.38 9.36
CA ALA A 10 -22.70 17.19 10.39
C ALA A 10 -22.72 16.46 11.75
N PHE A 11 -21.55 16.23 12.35
CA PHE A 11 -21.41 15.85 13.76
C PHE A 11 -21.00 17.08 14.59
N PHE A 12 -21.77 17.37 15.64
CA PHE A 12 -21.50 18.44 16.60
C PHE A 12 -20.54 17.96 17.70
N PHE A 13 -19.50 18.75 18.02
CA PHE A 13 -18.75 18.63 19.27
C PHE A 13 -18.57 19.97 19.97
N ALA A 14 -18.69 19.93 21.30
CA ALA A 14 -18.64 21.06 22.21
C ALA A 14 -17.20 21.45 22.55
N VAL A 15 -16.92 22.77 22.52
CA VAL A 15 -15.62 23.37 22.85
C VAL A 15 -15.57 23.73 24.33
N ALA A 16 -14.49 23.33 25.02
CA ALA A 16 -14.11 23.88 26.32
C ALA A 16 -12.79 24.68 26.15
N VAL A 17 -12.87 25.99 26.40
CA VAL A 17 -11.74 26.92 26.38
C VAL A 17 -11.08 26.94 27.76
N LEU A 18 -9.77 26.75 27.83
CA LEU A 18 -8.95 27.23 28.94
C LEU A 18 -7.69 27.90 28.42
N SER A 19 -7.48 29.11 28.93
CA SER A 19 -6.47 30.09 28.58
C SER A 19 -5.24 30.02 29.48
N ALA A 20 -4.16 30.56 28.92
CA ALA A 20 -3.09 31.35 29.56
C ALA A 20 -1.80 30.62 29.97
N GLY A 21 -0.68 31.30 29.65
CA GLY A 21 0.57 31.16 30.40
C GLY A 21 1.86 31.24 29.59
N CYS A 22 2.17 32.39 28.98
CA CYS A 22 3.55 32.71 28.57
C CYS A 22 4.42 32.94 29.80
N THR A 23 5.67 32.46 29.80
CA THR A 23 6.81 33.22 30.34
C THR A 23 8.12 32.77 29.68
N ASP A 24 8.79 33.75 29.09
CA ASP A 24 10.19 33.75 28.67
C ASP A 24 11.16 33.39 29.80
N THR A 25 12.33 32.85 29.44
CA THR A 25 13.59 33.27 30.05
C THR A 25 14.77 33.04 29.12
N THR A 26 15.35 34.14 28.67
CA THR A 26 16.60 34.27 27.94
C THR A 26 17.81 33.95 28.83
N GLY A 27 18.74 33.13 28.34
CA GLY A 27 20.03 32.88 28.98
C GLY A 27 21.18 32.94 27.97
N THR A 28 21.79 34.12 27.82
CA THR A 28 22.95 34.37 26.96
C THR A 28 24.22 33.78 27.59
N LYS A 29 24.99 32.97 26.85
CA LYS A 29 26.37 32.61 27.18
C LYS A 29 27.31 33.09 26.09
N THR A 30 28.24 33.95 26.49
CA THR A 30 29.34 34.50 25.69
C THR A 30 30.47 33.47 25.55
N GLY A 31 30.89 33.20 24.30
CA GLY A 31 32.07 32.42 23.94
C GLY A 31 32.89 33.14 22.86
N THR A 32 34.21 33.09 23.02
CA THR A 32 35.31 33.77 22.29
C THR A 32 35.40 33.39 20.79
N PRO A 33 36.05 34.18 19.92
CA PRO A 33 35.81 34.21 18.48
C PRO A 33 36.44 33.03 17.73
N VAL A 34 35.61 32.39 16.89
CA VAL A 34 36.01 31.34 15.94
C VAL A 34 36.46 32.00 14.64
N GLY A 35 37.50 31.43 14.02
CA GLY A 35 38.19 31.94 12.84
C GLY A 35 37.32 32.16 11.61
N THR A 36 37.91 32.89 10.66
CA THR A 36 37.34 33.35 9.39
C THR A 36 36.59 32.23 8.65
N PRO A 37 35.36 32.46 8.15
CA PRO A 37 34.59 31.43 7.43
C PRO A 37 35.29 31.07 6.11
N ILE A 38 35.49 29.78 5.88
CA ILE A 38 35.78 29.25 4.55
C ILE A 38 34.53 29.44 3.70
N PRO A 39 34.60 30.00 2.47
CA PRO A 39 33.43 30.15 1.63
C PRO A 39 32.84 28.78 1.32
N ALA A 40 31.59 28.57 1.71
CA ALA A 40 30.85 27.39 1.29
C ALA A 40 30.76 27.39 -0.24
N PRO A 41 31.03 26.25 -0.92
CA PRO A 41 30.79 26.15 -2.34
C PRO A 41 29.31 26.44 -2.59
N THR A 42 29.04 27.54 -3.28
CA THR A 42 27.68 27.88 -3.73
C THR A 42 27.35 26.92 -4.86
N THR A 43 26.83 25.74 -4.53
CA THR A 43 26.20 24.86 -5.50
C THR A 43 24.94 25.58 -5.94
N THR A 44 24.99 26.26 -7.09
CA THR A 44 23.80 26.80 -7.74
C THR A 44 22.85 25.65 -7.98
N ILE A 45 21.80 25.56 -7.17
CA ILE A 45 20.72 24.59 -7.37
C ILE A 45 20.09 24.96 -8.71
N ALA A 46 20.15 24.06 -9.68
CA ALA A 46 19.47 24.24 -10.95
C ALA A 46 17.99 24.55 -10.67
N ALA A 47 17.46 25.61 -11.28
CA ALA A 47 16.06 25.99 -11.12
C ALA A 47 15.17 24.80 -11.51
N HIS A 48 14.34 24.32 -10.57
CA HIS A 48 13.34 23.30 -10.86
C HIS A 48 12.32 23.92 -11.82
N THR A 49 12.27 23.40 -13.05
CA THR A 49 11.18 23.70 -13.99
C THR A 49 10.15 22.59 -13.82
N PRO A 50 8.98 22.87 -13.25
CA PRO A 50 7.95 21.85 -13.07
C PRO A 50 7.45 21.36 -14.44
N PRO A 51 7.05 20.08 -14.56
CA PRO A 51 6.44 19.59 -15.80
C PRO A 51 5.06 20.23 -16.01
N ASP A 52 4.58 20.23 -17.26
CA ASP A 52 3.22 20.73 -17.59
C ASP A 52 2.11 19.90 -16.92
N LYS A 53 2.38 18.61 -16.68
CA LYS A 53 1.51 17.64 -15.99
C LYS A 53 2.34 16.66 -15.19
N ILE A 54 1.75 16.11 -14.14
CA ILE A 54 2.30 14.98 -13.37
C ILE A 54 1.47 13.75 -13.72
N THR A 55 2.12 12.72 -14.28
CA THR A 55 1.45 11.49 -14.75
C THR A 55 2.12 10.21 -14.26
N THR A 56 3.24 10.33 -13.55
CA THR A 56 4.03 9.20 -13.07
C THR A 56 4.44 9.42 -11.61
N THR A 57 4.66 8.33 -10.87
CA THR A 57 5.13 8.42 -9.47
C THR A 57 6.50 9.10 -9.32
N PRO A 58 7.48 8.97 -10.26
CA PRO A 58 8.73 9.73 -10.16
C PRO A 58 8.55 11.25 -10.30
N GLU A 59 7.64 11.70 -11.17
CA GLU A 59 7.29 13.13 -11.30
C GLU A 59 6.63 13.65 -10.03
N LEU A 60 5.68 12.88 -9.47
CA LEU A 60 4.99 13.21 -8.23
C LEU A 60 5.98 13.28 -7.05
N ALA A 61 6.92 12.33 -6.96
CA ALA A 61 7.95 12.33 -5.93
C ALA A 61 8.90 13.53 -6.05
N ALA A 62 9.27 13.92 -7.26
CA ALA A 62 10.07 15.13 -7.50
C ALA A 62 9.32 16.40 -7.08
N PHE A 63 8.02 16.49 -7.37
CA PHE A 63 7.17 17.62 -7.02
C PHE A 63 7.03 17.78 -5.49
N VAL A 64 6.76 16.68 -4.77
CA VAL A 64 6.68 16.71 -3.31
C VAL A 64 8.04 17.02 -2.67
N ALA A 65 9.13 16.48 -3.22
CA ALA A 65 10.49 16.82 -2.79
C ALA A 65 10.78 18.33 -2.91
N HIS A 66 10.33 18.95 -4.00
CA HIS A 66 10.46 20.39 -4.20
C HIS A 66 9.64 21.18 -3.18
N ALA A 67 8.38 20.78 -2.94
CA ALA A 67 7.51 21.40 -1.94
C ALA A 67 8.08 21.31 -0.52
N ALA A 68 8.58 20.14 -0.11
CA ALA A 68 9.21 19.97 1.19
C ALA A 68 10.49 20.82 1.36
N ALA A 69 11.30 20.94 0.29
CA ALA A 69 12.47 21.83 0.30
C ALA A 69 12.08 23.30 0.44
N PHE A 70 11.02 23.75 -0.27
CA PHE A 70 10.47 25.09 -0.11
C PHE A 70 9.98 25.34 1.32
N ALA A 71 9.24 24.37 1.89
CA ALA A 71 8.69 24.43 3.24
C ALA A 71 9.78 24.61 4.31
N ARG A 72 10.88 23.85 4.21
CA ARG A 72 12.04 23.96 5.09
C ARG A 72 12.78 25.31 4.97
N GLY A 73 12.68 25.97 3.82
CA GLY A 73 13.38 27.22 3.52
C GLY A 73 12.62 28.50 3.85
N ASN A 74 11.29 28.48 3.93
CA ASN A 74 10.45 29.69 3.94
C ASN A 74 9.63 29.90 5.22
N GLY A 75 9.70 28.97 6.19
CA GLY A 75 8.93 29.04 7.43
C GLY A 75 7.45 28.69 7.21
N ARG A 76 6.77 28.30 8.30
CA ARG A 76 5.45 27.66 8.23
C ARG A 76 4.35 28.54 7.63
N ASP A 77 4.23 29.79 8.04
CA ASP A 77 3.15 30.68 7.59
C ASP A 77 3.24 31.01 6.10
N ALA A 78 4.44 31.34 5.61
CA ALA A 78 4.66 31.61 4.18
C ALA A 78 4.46 30.35 3.32
N THR A 79 4.82 29.19 3.87
CA THR A 79 4.59 27.88 3.24
C THR A 79 3.11 27.57 3.09
N ILE A 80 2.34 27.70 4.18
CA ILE A 80 0.90 27.49 4.17
C ILE A 80 0.20 28.45 3.21
N ALA A 81 0.62 29.72 3.17
CA ALA A 81 0.06 30.68 2.23
C ALA A 81 0.35 30.29 0.77
N ALA A 82 1.58 29.85 0.46
CA ALA A 82 1.96 29.44 -0.89
C ALA A 82 1.24 28.16 -1.37
N PHE A 83 0.99 27.20 -0.47
CA PHE A 83 0.27 25.96 -0.82
C PHE A 83 -1.24 26.15 -0.92
N ASN A 84 -1.81 27.19 -0.34
CA ASN A 84 -3.22 27.54 -0.47
C ASN A 84 -3.50 28.50 -1.64
N ASP A 85 -2.49 28.91 -2.42
CA ASP A 85 -2.68 29.71 -3.63
C ASP A 85 -3.02 28.80 -4.82
N PRO A 86 -4.28 28.80 -5.32
CA PRO A 86 -4.70 27.92 -6.41
C PRO A 86 -4.04 28.28 -7.75
N ASP A 87 -3.51 29.51 -7.88
CA ASP A 87 -2.77 29.98 -9.06
C ASP A 87 -1.24 29.92 -8.82
N GLY A 88 -0.82 29.35 -7.69
CA GLY A 88 0.56 29.28 -7.25
C GLY A 88 1.37 28.14 -7.89
N PRO A 89 2.70 28.11 -7.66
CA PRO A 89 3.61 27.12 -8.27
C PRO A 89 3.46 25.70 -7.70
N PHE A 90 2.62 25.51 -6.69
CA PHE A 90 2.35 24.23 -6.04
C PHE A 90 1.02 23.60 -6.49
N VAL A 91 0.52 24.05 -7.65
CA VAL A 91 -0.61 23.47 -8.38
C VAL A 91 -0.17 23.20 -9.83
N ILE A 92 -0.23 21.94 -10.26
CA ILE A 92 0.12 21.50 -11.62
C ILE A 92 -1.03 20.66 -12.19
N GLY A 93 -1.81 21.25 -13.09
CA GLY A 93 -2.98 20.58 -13.64
C GLY A 93 -4.00 20.28 -12.55
N THR A 94 -4.23 19.00 -12.26
CA THR A 94 -5.13 18.51 -11.20
C THR A 94 -4.39 18.04 -9.94
N VAL A 95 -3.06 18.19 -9.91
CA VAL A 95 -2.21 17.78 -8.78
C VAL A 95 -1.74 19.02 -8.02
N GLN A 96 -2.18 19.14 -6.78
CA GLN A 96 -1.79 20.19 -5.85
C GLN A 96 -1.06 19.63 -4.61
N VAL A 97 -0.26 20.48 -3.96
CA VAL A 97 0.32 20.17 -2.66
C VAL A 97 -0.72 20.39 -1.56
N PHE A 98 -0.82 19.42 -0.66
CA PHE A 98 -1.50 19.55 0.63
C PHE A 98 -0.47 19.49 1.78
N ALA A 99 -0.85 20.00 2.94
CA ALA A 99 -0.04 19.93 4.16
C ALA A 99 -0.88 19.57 5.38
N LEU A 100 -0.41 18.65 6.21
CA LEU A 100 -1.05 18.25 7.47
C LEU A 100 -0.05 18.21 8.61
N ASP A 101 -0.48 18.56 9.82
CA ASP A 101 0.29 18.18 11.00
C ASP A 101 0.06 16.70 11.37
N TYR A 102 0.94 16.15 12.23
CA TYR A 102 0.85 14.75 12.67
C TYR A 102 -0.33 14.46 13.61
N SER A 103 -1.10 15.48 14.02
CA SER A 103 -2.37 15.30 14.73
C SER A 103 -3.56 15.22 13.77
N GLY A 104 -3.34 15.35 12.46
CA GLY A 104 -4.35 15.26 11.42
C GLY A 104 -5.07 16.57 11.12
N ASN A 105 -4.54 17.73 11.55
CA ASN A 105 -5.11 19.01 11.16
C ASN A 105 -4.65 19.36 9.74
N LEU A 106 -5.60 19.64 8.84
CA LEU A 106 -5.30 20.08 7.48
C LEU A 106 -4.84 21.55 7.50
N LEU A 107 -3.59 21.79 7.11
CA LEU A 107 -2.95 23.11 7.15
C LEU A 107 -3.08 23.85 5.82
N ALA A 108 -3.03 23.12 4.71
CA ALA A 108 -3.19 23.66 3.37
C ALA A 108 -3.73 22.59 2.41
N ASP A 109 -4.66 22.99 1.54
CA ASP A 109 -5.09 22.25 0.35
C ASP A 109 -5.83 23.22 -0.57
N ALA A 110 -5.20 23.61 -1.69
CA ALA A 110 -5.82 24.52 -2.65
C ALA A 110 -7.02 23.92 -3.39
N GLY A 111 -7.15 22.58 -3.41
CA GLY A 111 -8.26 21.88 -4.06
C GLY A 111 -9.48 21.68 -3.15
N GLU A 112 -9.29 21.68 -1.83
CA GLU A 112 -10.35 21.54 -0.82
C GLU A 112 -10.26 22.64 0.26
N PRO A 113 -10.31 23.94 -0.11
CA PRO A 113 -10.06 25.06 0.81
C PRO A 113 -11.07 25.13 1.97
N GLU A 114 -12.27 24.57 1.81
CA GLU A 114 -13.31 24.52 2.84
C GLU A 114 -13.01 23.53 3.99
N VAL A 115 -12.07 22.60 3.78
CA VAL A 115 -11.66 21.59 4.78
C VAL A 115 -10.46 22.09 5.59
N VAL A 116 -9.71 23.06 5.08
CA VAL A 116 -8.52 23.62 5.73
C VAL A 116 -8.87 24.17 7.12
N GLY A 117 -8.03 23.84 8.11
CA GLY A 117 -8.22 24.20 9.51
C GLY A 117 -9.07 23.21 10.32
N THR A 118 -9.58 22.15 9.69
CA THR A 118 -10.29 21.06 10.39
C THR A 118 -9.36 19.88 10.68
N ASN A 119 -9.76 19.03 11.63
CA ASN A 119 -9.08 17.78 11.92
C ASN A 119 -9.71 16.64 11.11
N ILE A 120 -8.90 15.95 10.31
CA ILE A 120 -9.32 14.85 9.45
C ILE A 120 -8.61 13.53 9.80
N GLN A 121 -8.10 13.39 11.02
CA GLN A 121 -7.32 12.22 11.48
C GLN A 121 -8.06 10.88 11.32
N ASP A 122 -9.40 10.91 11.40
CA ASP A 122 -10.26 9.73 11.29
C ASP A 122 -10.77 9.48 9.86
N MET A 123 -10.30 10.25 8.87
CA MET A 123 -10.63 10.01 7.48
C MET A 123 -10.11 8.64 7.04
N ALA A 124 -11.02 7.87 6.43
CA ALA A 124 -10.75 6.58 5.85
C ALA A 124 -11.17 6.54 4.38
N ASP A 125 -10.56 5.65 3.61
CA ASP A 125 -10.92 5.43 2.22
C ASP A 125 -12.22 4.59 2.08
N SER A 126 -12.64 4.29 0.84
CA SER A 126 -13.87 3.52 0.60
C SER A 126 -13.86 2.09 1.15
N PHE A 127 -12.67 1.56 1.45
CA PHE A 127 -12.46 0.25 2.07
C PHE A 127 -12.21 0.35 3.59
N GLY A 128 -12.38 1.53 4.19
CA GLY A 128 -12.17 1.75 5.62
C GLY A 128 -10.68 1.82 6.02
N ILE A 129 -9.76 1.95 5.06
CA ILE A 129 -8.33 2.09 5.32
C ILE A 129 -8.10 3.48 5.93
N PRO A 130 -7.45 3.61 7.11
CA PRO A 130 -7.31 4.89 7.82
C PRO A 130 -6.29 5.81 7.13
N LEU A 131 -6.74 6.50 6.07
CA LEU A 131 -5.94 7.27 5.14
C LEU A 131 -4.98 8.24 5.82
N VAL A 132 -5.47 9.16 6.66
CA VAL A 132 -4.62 10.21 7.25
C VAL A 132 -3.59 9.63 8.22
N ARG A 133 -3.93 8.54 8.91
CA ARG A 133 -2.99 7.81 9.77
C ARG A 133 -1.87 7.16 8.95
N LYS A 134 -2.21 6.59 7.79
CA LYS A 134 -1.24 5.98 6.86
C LYS A 134 -0.33 7.03 6.22
N LEU A 135 -0.87 8.21 5.86
CA LEU A 135 -0.07 9.37 5.41
C LEU A 135 0.93 9.81 6.48
N ALA A 136 0.46 10.00 7.72
CA ALA A 136 1.30 10.39 8.84
C ALA A 136 2.38 9.34 9.17
N GLU A 137 2.04 8.05 9.20
CA GLU A 137 2.99 6.96 9.42
C GLU A 137 4.10 6.97 8.37
N THR A 138 3.73 7.07 7.08
CA THR A 138 4.68 7.07 5.98
C THR A 138 5.56 8.33 5.97
N ALA A 139 5.00 9.50 6.27
CA ALA A 139 5.78 10.73 6.41
C ALA A 139 6.77 10.66 7.57
N GLY A 140 6.41 9.98 8.67
CA GLY A 140 7.29 9.72 9.81
C GLY A 140 8.59 8.98 9.42
N PHE A 141 8.57 8.23 8.31
CA PHE A 141 9.75 7.62 7.69
C PHE A 141 10.41 8.50 6.61
N ARG A 142 10.32 9.82 6.77
CA ARG A 142 10.81 10.88 5.89
C ARG A 142 9.99 11.08 4.63
N ARG A 143 9.97 10.13 3.68
CA ARG A 143 9.24 10.29 2.41
C ARG A 143 8.72 8.94 1.95
N GLY A 144 7.50 8.85 1.45
CA GLY A 144 7.00 7.58 0.92
C GLY A 144 5.70 7.67 0.15
N TYR A 145 5.28 6.52 -0.37
CA TYR A 145 4.06 6.36 -1.15
C TYR A 145 2.95 5.77 -0.30
N VAL A 146 1.73 6.27 -0.50
CA VAL A 146 0.51 5.77 0.15
C VAL A 146 -0.56 5.53 -0.90
N SER A 147 -1.02 4.29 -1.01
CA SER A 147 -2.10 3.88 -1.92
C SER A 147 -3.43 3.90 -1.18
N TYR A 148 -4.47 4.44 -1.81
CA TYR A 148 -5.82 4.50 -1.25
C TYR A 148 -6.85 4.73 -2.36
N THR A 149 -8.13 4.71 -2.01
CA THR A 149 -9.20 5.15 -2.90
C THR A 149 -9.74 6.52 -2.50
N TYR A 150 -10.11 7.34 -3.49
CA TYR A 150 -10.66 8.67 -3.22
C TYR A 150 -11.73 9.03 -4.26
N PRO A 151 -12.77 9.81 -3.93
CA PRO A 151 -13.72 10.28 -4.93
C PRO A 151 -13.01 11.18 -5.94
N ASN A 152 -13.16 10.91 -7.23
CA ASN A 152 -12.62 11.76 -8.29
C ASN A 152 -13.67 12.77 -8.80
N PRO A 153 -13.49 14.09 -8.57
CA PRO A 153 -14.41 15.12 -9.06
C PRO A 153 -14.58 15.14 -10.58
N ALA A 154 -13.54 14.77 -11.34
CA ALA A 154 -13.59 14.67 -12.80
C ALA A 154 -14.44 13.49 -13.30
N LYS A 155 -14.76 12.52 -12.43
CA LYS A 155 -15.59 11.35 -12.72
C LYS A 155 -16.84 11.26 -11.85
N ASN A 156 -17.53 12.38 -11.63
CA ASN A 156 -18.76 12.43 -10.83
C ASN A 156 -18.58 11.86 -9.41
N ASN A 157 -17.40 12.03 -8.80
CA ASN A 157 -17.06 11.52 -7.48
C ASN A 157 -17.10 9.99 -7.36
N THR A 158 -16.93 9.25 -8.46
CA THR A 158 -16.65 7.81 -8.35
C THR A 158 -15.33 7.61 -7.63
N PHE A 159 -15.27 6.63 -6.72
CA PHE A 159 -14.02 6.25 -6.08
C PHE A 159 -13.08 5.65 -7.11
N GLU A 160 -11.84 6.14 -7.13
CA GLU A 160 -10.77 5.62 -7.96
C GLU A 160 -9.52 5.38 -7.13
N PRO A 161 -8.64 4.43 -7.56
CA PRO A 161 -7.32 4.31 -6.97
C PRO A 161 -6.54 5.62 -7.11
N ARG A 162 -5.87 6.01 -6.04
CA ARG A 162 -5.07 7.22 -5.91
C ARG A 162 -3.78 6.87 -5.20
N ILE A 163 -2.68 7.49 -5.62
CA ILE A 163 -1.39 7.38 -4.93
C ILE A 163 -0.97 8.77 -4.46
N ALA A 164 -0.62 8.86 -3.18
CA ALA A 164 0.02 10.04 -2.61
C ALA A 164 1.52 9.80 -2.46
N VAL A 165 2.31 10.86 -2.67
CA VAL A 165 3.65 10.96 -2.09
C VAL A 165 3.57 11.93 -0.93
N VAL A 166 4.12 11.55 0.22
CA VAL A 166 4.22 12.40 1.40
C VAL A 166 5.66 12.58 1.84
N GLU A 167 5.99 13.72 2.43
CA GLU A 167 7.30 14.00 3.00
C GLU A 167 7.21 14.84 4.28
N ASP A 168 7.91 14.40 5.32
CA ASP A 168 8.13 15.17 6.55
C ASP A 168 8.89 16.47 6.26
N VAL A 169 8.44 17.58 6.84
CA VAL A 169 9.16 18.85 6.69
C VAL A 169 10.21 19.01 7.79
N ASP A 170 9.78 18.95 9.04
CA ASP A 170 10.59 19.28 10.22
C ASP A 170 10.19 18.49 11.49
N GLY A 171 9.46 17.39 11.35
CA GLY A 171 8.92 16.62 12.45
C GLY A 171 7.64 17.18 13.10
N THR A 172 7.14 18.35 12.65
CA THR A 172 5.89 18.93 13.16
C THR A 172 4.72 18.83 12.18
N TYR A 173 5.02 18.79 10.88
CA TYR A 173 4.04 18.59 9.81
C TYR A 173 4.71 17.96 8.58
N TYR A 174 3.87 17.43 7.69
CA TYR A 174 4.29 16.86 6.42
C TYR A 174 3.51 17.49 5.27
N VAL A 175 4.09 17.39 4.08
CA VAL A 175 3.48 17.83 2.82
C VAL A 175 3.26 16.61 1.93
N GLY A 176 2.31 16.70 1.02
CA GLY A 176 2.12 15.65 0.03
C GLY A 176 1.38 16.15 -1.19
N ALA A 177 1.35 15.31 -2.22
CA ALA A 177 0.53 15.50 -3.40
C ALA A 177 0.08 14.13 -3.88
N ALA A 178 -1.04 14.06 -4.59
CA ALA A 178 -1.62 12.80 -5.01
C ALA A 178 -2.29 12.88 -6.38
N MET A 179 -2.19 11.81 -7.16
CA MET A 179 -2.77 11.69 -8.50
C MET A 179 -3.66 10.46 -8.62
N PHE A 180 -4.72 10.56 -9.42
CA PHE A 180 -5.64 9.45 -9.69
C PHE A 180 -5.11 8.51 -10.77
N ALA A 181 -5.54 7.24 -10.73
CA ALA A 181 -5.27 6.24 -11.77
C ALA A 181 -5.74 6.67 -13.17
N SER A 182 -6.73 7.55 -13.25
CA SER A 182 -7.25 8.10 -14.50
C SER A 182 -6.43 9.27 -15.05
N GLU A 183 -5.51 9.82 -14.25
CA GLU A 183 -4.66 10.95 -14.61
C GLU A 183 -3.20 10.52 -14.83
N GLY A 184 -2.81 9.39 -14.26
CA GLY A 184 -1.45 8.87 -14.34
C GLY A 184 -1.30 7.43 -13.87
N GLU A 185 -0.06 6.95 -13.95
CA GLU A 185 0.33 5.61 -13.55
C GLU A 185 0.47 5.52 -12.03
N VAL A 186 -0.54 4.97 -11.36
CA VAL A 186 -0.50 4.69 -9.91
C VAL A 186 -0.09 3.25 -9.58
N PHE A 187 -0.22 2.36 -10.57
CA PHE A 187 0.26 0.98 -10.52
C PHE A 187 1.15 0.76 -11.74
N PRO A 188 2.49 0.78 -11.56
CA PRO A 188 3.40 0.63 -12.66
C PRO A 188 3.14 -0.64 -13.47
N SER A 189 2.94 -0.50 -14.79
CA SER A 189 2.76 -1.67 -15.64
C SER A 189 4.07 -2.43 -15.75
N VAL A 190 4.03 -3.74 -15.50
CA VAL A 190 5.19 -4.60 -15.69
C VAL A 190 5.40 -4.82 -17.18
N LYS A 191 6.57 -4.44 -17.68
CA LYS A 191 7.01 -4.78 -19.04
C LYS A 191 7.71 -6.13 -19.00
N LEU A 192 7.06 -7.15 -19.53
CA LEU A 192 7.60 -8.50 -19.54
C LEU A 192 8.59 -8.69 -20.69
N ASN A 193 9.71 -9.34 -20.39
CA ASN A 193 10.61 -9.83 -21.42
C ASN A 193 10.06 -11.15 -21.98
N THR A 194 9.19 -11.06 -22.99
CA THR A 194 8.56 -12.23 -23.62
C THR A 194 9.52 -13.09 -24.45
N SER A 195 10.79 -12.70 -24.58
CA SER A 195 11.82 -13.45 -25.31
C SER A 195 12.71 -14.31 -24.41
N ALA A 196 12.65 -14.13 -23.09
CA ALA A 196 13.43 -14.91 -22.13
C ALA A 196 12.61 -16.09 -21.59
N ALA A 197 13.31 -17.14 -21.12
CA ALA A 197 12.68 -18.15 -20.30
C ALA A 197 12.26 -17.51 -18.96
N HIS A 198 11.03 -17.79 -18.53
CA HIS A 198 10.54 -17.38 -17.22
C HIS A 198 11.19 -18.27 -16.15
N PRO A 199 11.88 -17.71 -15.13
CA PRO A 199 12.24 -18.43 -13.92
C PRO A 199 11.06 -19.17 -13.30
N ASP A 200 11.35 -20.32 -12.68
CA ASP A 200 10.40 -20.99 -11.80
C ASP A 200 10.57 -20.55 -10.33
N VAL A 201 9.80 -21.17 -9.45
CA VAL A 201 9.82 -20.84 -8.01
C VAL A 201 11.15 -21.21 -7.35
N ASP A 202 11.81 -22.29 -7.78
CA ASP A 202 13.08 -22.72 -7.23
C ASP A 202 14.20 -21.76 -7.66
N ASP A 203 14.18 -21.28 -8.91
CA ASP A 203 15.07 -20.23 -9.41
C ASP A 203 14.94 -18.95 -8.58
N LEU A 204 13.70 -18.52 -8.28
CA LEU A 204 13.43 -17.36 -7.43
C LEU A 204 14.03 -17.53 -6.03
N VAL A 205 13.80 -18.67 -5.38
CA VAL A 205 14.34 -18.95 -4.04
C VAL A 205 15.87 -18.95 -4.06
N ALA A 206 16.48 -19.62 -5.04
CA ALA A 206 17.93 -19.66 -5.18
C ALA A 206 18.51 -18.26 -5.40
N TYR A 207 17.87 -17.45 -6.24
CA TYR A 207 18.27 -16.09 -6.53
C TYR A 207 18.29 -15.21 -5.27
N VAL A 208 17.22 -15.26 -4.47
CA VAL A 208 17.13 -14.48 -3.22
C VAL A 208 18.14 -14.96 -2.17
N LYS A 209 18.30 -16.27 -2.01
CA LYS A 209 19.28 -16.83 -1.06
C LYS A 209 20.73 -16.49 -1.46
N ASN A 210 21.03 -16.45 -2.75
CA ASN A 210 22.33 -16.01 -3.25
C ASN A 210 22.60 -14.54 -2.93
N ALA A 211 21.59 -13.67 -2.99
CA ALA A 211 21.72 -12.27 -2.58
C ALA A 211 22.01 -12.13 -1.08
N VAL A 212 21.30 -12.88 -0.23
CA VAL A 212 21.58 -12.92 1.21
C VAL A 212 23.00 -13.40 1.50
N ALA A 213 23.47 -14.45 0.82
CA ALA A 213 24.84 -14.95 0.95
C ALA A 213 25.87 -13.91 0.52
N TYR A 214 25.64 -13.25 -0.63
CA TYR A 214 26.49 -12.17 -1.13
C TYR A 214 26.60 -11.02 -0.11
N ALA A 215 25.48 -10.62 0.49
CA ALA A 215 25.46 -9.59 1.52
C ALA A 215 26.25 -9.98 2.77
N LYS A 216 26.11 -11.23 3.23
CA LYS A 216 26.86 -11.76 4.38
C LYS A 216 28.36 -11.87 4.11
N GLU A 217 28.76 -12.19 2.88
CA GLU A 217 30.17 -12.31 2.49
C GLU A 217 30.85 -10.95 2.28
N HIS A 218 30.15 -10.00 1.67
CA HIS A 218 30.75 -8.75 1.17
C HIS A 218 30.38 -7.50 1.99
N GLY A 219 29.43 -7.60 2.91
CA GLY A 219 28.93 -6.50 3.72
C GLY A 219 27.92 -5.59 3.00
N ASN A 220 27.19 -4.81 3.80
CA ASN A 220 25.99 -4.08 3.36
C ASN A 220 26.27 -3.08 2.23
N GLU A 221 27.32 -2.27 2.33
CA GLU A 221 27.63 -1.23 1.32
C GLU A 221 27.87 -1.84 -0.07
N LYS A 222 28.69 -2.89 -0.13
CA LYS A 222 29.02 -3.56 -1.40
C LYS A 222 27.82 -4.33 -1.95
N ALA A 223 27.02 -4.96 -1.09
CA ALA A 223 25.79 -5.63 -1.49
C ALA A 223 24.78 -4.67 -2.10
N LEU A 224 24.46 -3.57 -1.41
CA LEU A 224 23.52 -2.57 -1.91
C LEU A 224 24.02 -1.88 -3.19
N SER A 225 25.33 -1.65 -3.31
CA SER A 225 25.91 -1.14 -4.56
C SER A 225 25.71 -2.11 -5.73
N GLU A 226 25.86 -3.42 -5.51
CA GLU A 226 25.66 -4.43 -6.55
C GLU A 226 24.18 -4.65 -6.87
N PHE A 227 23.29 -4.64 -5.87
CA PHE A 227 21.85 -4.74 -6.08
C PHE A 227 21.27 -3.55 -6.87
N ASN A 228 21.86 -2.36 -6.72
CA ASN A 228 21.49 -1.17 -7.50
C ASN A 228 22.27 -1.02 -8.81
N ASN A 229 23.13 -1.97 -9.17
CA ASN A 229 23.84 -1.94 -10.44
C ASN A 229 22.91 -2.48 -11.55
N PRO A 230 22.44 -1.64 -12.50
CA PRO A 230 21.50 -2.07 -13.54
C PRO A 230 22.08 -3.12 -14.50
N ASP A 231 23.42 -3.18 -14.59
CA ASP A 231 24.17 -4.15 -15.39
C ASP A 231 24.80 -5.26 -14.51
N GLY A 232 24.44 -5.29 -13.22
CA GLY A 232 24.99 -6.20 -12.22
C GLY A 232 24.37 -7.59 -12.23
N GLN A 233 24.94 -8.50 -11.46
CA GLN A 233 24.47 -9.89 -11.42
C GLN A 233 23.08 -10.06 -10.77
N PHE A 234 22.61 -9.04 -10.06
CA PHE A 234 21.30 -9.02 -9.39
C PHE A 234 20.22 -8.26 -10.19
N VAL A 235 20.38 -8.24 -11.51
CA VAL A 235 19.37 -7.83 -12.49
C VAL A 235 19.37 -8.85 -13.63
N GLN A 236 18.39 -9.76 -13.63
CA GLN A 236 18.29 -10.88 -14.59
C GLN A 236 16.85 -11.04 -15.10
N GLY A 237 16.50 -10.32 -16.18
CA GLY A 237 15.16 -10.40 -16.74
C GLY A 237 14.09 -9.92 -15.74
N GLU A 238 13.20 -10.82 -15.32
CA GLU A 238 12.20 -10.52 -14.28
C GLU A 238 12.76 -10.63 -12.85
N LEU A 239 13.87 -11.33 -12.64
CA LEU A 239 14.54 -11.43 -11.34
C LEU A 239 15.35 -10.16 -11.09
N VAL A 240 14.81 -9.29 -10.25
CA VAL A 240 15.46 -8.05 -9.84
C VAL A 240 15.50 -8.01 -8.32
N MET A 241 16.68 -7.79 -7.76
CA MET A 241 16.84 -7.76 -6.31
C MET A 241 16.36 -6.43 -5.76
N MET A 242 15.48 -6.49 -4.77
CA MET A 242 15.00 -5.32 -4.03
C MET A 242 15.37 -5.48 -2.56
N ALA A 243 15.69 -4.36 -1.92
CA ALA A 243 16.14 -4.36 -0.54
C ALA A 243 15.47 -3.23 0.25
N PHE A 244 15.11 -3.50 1.49
CA PHE A 244 14.39 -2.60 2.37
C PHE A 244 14.92 -2.67 3.79
N ASP A 245 14.90 -1.54 4.50
CA ASP A 245 14.96 -1.59 5.96
C ASP A 245 13.62 -2.11 6.54
N TYR A 246 13.59 -2.40 7.84
CA TYR A 246 12.36 -2.87 8.50
C TYR A 246 11.30 -1.77 8.73
N ASP A 247 11.61 -0.51 8.43
CA ASP A 247 10.62 0.58 8.38
C ASP A 247 9.89 0.62 7.02
N GLY A 248 10.44 -0.06 6.00
CA GLY A 248 9.88 -0.14 4.65
C GLY A 248 10.47 0.89 3.68
N THR A 249 11.62 1.47 4.02
CA THR A 249 12.37 2.38 3.14
C THR A 249 13.22 1.60 2.15
N ASN A 250 13.16 1.96 0.88
CA ASN A 250 13.96 1.33 -0.18
C ASN A 250 15.47 1.57 0.02
N LEU A 251 16.24 0.48 -0.04
CA LEU A 251 17.70 0.44 -0.05
C LEU A 251 18.24 -0.02 -1.41
N ALA A 252 17.51 -0.89 -2.12
CA ALA A 252 17.77 -1.25 -3.51
C ALA A 252 16.45 -1.35 -4.26
N ALA A 253 16.42 -0.82 -5.49
CA ALA A 253 15.22 -0.74 -6.31
C ALA A 253 15.46 -1.28 -7.73
N PRO A 254 14.38 -1.62 -8.45
CA PRO A 254 14.51 -2.03 -9.83
C PRO A 254 15.14 -0.95 -10.72
N PRO A 255 15.89 -1.32 -11.78
CA PRO A 255 16.54 -0.37 -12.68
C PRO A 255 15.60 0.66 -13.34
N TYR A 256 14.33 0.29 -13.51
CA TYR A 256 13.29 1.13 -14.10
C TYR A 256 12.60 2.05 -13.07
N SER A 257 12.90 1.91 -11.79
CA SER A 257 12.40 2.76 -10.70
C SER A 257 13.54 3.31 -9.80
N PRO A 258 14.58 3.95 -10.38
CA PRO A 258 15.73 4.44 -9.61
C PRO A 258 15.37 5.58 -8.65
N GLU A 259 14.23 6.22 -8.84
CA GLU A 259 13.69 7.24 -7.94
C GLU A 259 13.44 6.70 -6.53
N LEU A 260 13.09 5.41 -6.38
CA LEU A 260 12.78 4.83 -5.08
C LEU A 260 13.98 4.93 -4.13
N VAL A 261 15.19 4.63 -4.60
CA VAL A 261 16.42 4.77 -3.81
C VAL A 261 16.89 6.23 -3.78
N LYS A 262 16.87 6.92 -4.93
CA LYS A 262 17.27 8.34 -5.02
C LYS A 262 16.55 9.22 -4.00
N TYR A 263 15.26 8.97 -3.81
CA TYR A 263 14.40 9.73 -2.92
C TYR A 263 14.15 9.05 -1.58
N ARG A 264 14.76 7.87 -1.32
CA ARG A 264 14.53 7.02 -0.14
C ARG A 264 13.04 6.84 0.15
N ILE A 265 12.31 6.42 -0.87
CA ILE A 265 10.87 6.20 -0.80
C ILE A 265 10.57 5.05 0.15
N ASN A 266 9.75 5.31 1.16
CA ASN A 266 9.10 4.33 2.00
C ASN A 266 7.83 3.80 1.31
N LEU A 267 7.63 2.47 1.33
CA LEU A 267 6.53 1.80 0.65
C LEU A 267 5.66 0.98 1.61
N ILE A 268 5.74 1.23 2.92
CA ILE A 268 5.03 0.41 3.92
C ILE A 268 3.50 0.50 3.82
N ASN A 269 2.98 1.56 3.19
CA ASN A 269 1.56 1.78 2.93
C ASN A 269 1.24 1.84 1.43
N TYR A 270 2.15 1.32 0.58
CA TYR A 270 1.87 1.08 -0.83
C TYR A 270 1.08 -0.23 -0.96
N GLN A 271 0.05 -0.18 -1.80
CA GLN A 271 -0.81 -1.32 -2.12
C GLN A 271 -0.68 -1.69 -3.59
N ASP A 272 -0.85 -2.97 -3.89
CA ASP A 272 -1.09 -3.43 -5.24
C ASP A 272 -2.52 -3.06 -5.73
N PRO A 273 -2.89 -3.35 -6.99
CA PRO A 273 -4.20 -2.99 -7.54
C PRO A 273 -5.41 -3.63 -6.85
N ASP A 274 -5.21 -4.68 -6.05
CA ASP A 274 -6.25 -5.37 -5.30
C ASP A 274 -6.27 -4.96 -3.82
N GLY A 275 -5.40 -4.03 -3.41
CA GLY A 275 -5.39 -3.45 -2.07
C GLY A 275 -4.48 -4.13 -1.06
N VAL A 276 -3.64 -5.06 -1.50
CA VAL A 276 -2.73 -5.79 -0.62
C VAL A 276 -1.50 -4.92 -0.34
N GLU A 277 -1.18 -4.69 0.95
CA GLU A 277 0.04 -3.97 1.36
C GLU A 277 1.28 -4.83 1.11
N THR A 278 1.93 -4.60 -0.03
CA THR A 278 2.98 -5.48 -0.55
C THR A 278 4.21 -5.53 0.38
N ILE A 279 4.82 -4.37 0.64
CA ILE A 279 6.06 -4.28 1.41
C ILE A 279 5.81 -4.57 2.90
N ARG A 280 4.67 -4.17 3.45
CA ARG A 280 4.33 -4.48 4.84
C ARG A 280 4.18 -5.98 5.06
N GLY A 281 3.41 -6.65 4.19
CA GLY A 281 3.23 -8.09 4.25
C GLY A 281 4.55 -8.84 4.11
N MET A 282 5.35 -8.52 3.08
CA MET A 282 6.65 -9.16 2.88
C MET A 282 7.66 -8.87 4.02
N ARG A 283 7.65 -7.67 4.60
CA ARG A 283 8.45 -7.36 5.79
C ARG A 283 8.08 -8.28 6.96
N ASP A 284 6.79 -8.51 7.19
CA ASP A 284 6.31 -9.35 8.29
C ASP A 284 6.70 -10.83 8.05
N ILE A 285 6.69 -11.29 6.79
CA ILE A 285 7.27 -12.58 6.38
C ILE A 285 8.79 -12.64 6.66
N ALA A 286 9.55 -11.61 6.27
CA ALA A 286 10.99 -11.56 6.53
C ALA A 286 11.32 -11.58 8.03
N LYS A 287 10.56 -10.85 8.86
CA LYS A 287 10.68 -10.91 10.34
C LYS A 287 10.40 -12.30 10.90
N GLY A 288 9.55 -13.08 10.23
CA GLY A 288 9.24 -14.48 10.55
C GLY A 288 10.31 -15.50 10.14
N GLY A 289 11.42 -15.06 9.54
CA GLY A 289 12.49 -15.93 9.05
C GLY A 289 12.46 -16.18 7.54
N GLY A 290 11.65 -15.40 6.79
CA GLY A 290 11.55 -15.49 5.34
C GLY A 290 10.45 -16.43 4.85
N GLY A 291 10.12 -16.33 3.57
CA GLY A 291 9.05 -17.11 2.94
C GLY A 291 8.41 -16.42 1.74
N PHE A 292 7.32 -17.01 1.28
CA PHE A 292 6.57 -16.54 0.12
C PHE A 292 5.46 -15.55 0.49
N PHE A 293 5.16 -14.67 -0.46
CA PHE A 293 4.04 -13.73 -0.43
C PHE A 293 3.50 -13.56 -1.86
N TYR A 294 2.22 -13.21 -2.01
CA TYR A 294 1.63 -12.96 -3.33
C TYR A 294 1.19 -11.52 -3.48
N THR A 295 1.42 -10.98 -4.67
CA THR A 295 0.99 -9.63 -5.09
C THR A 295 0.35 -9.70 -6.47
N ALA A 296 -0.30 -8.63 -6.90
CA ALA A 296 -0.79 -8.48 -8.27
C ALA A 296 -0.05 -7.38 -9.03
N ALA A 297 0.31 -7.66 -10.28
CA ALA A 297 0.91 -6.69 -11.19
C ALA A 297 -0.02 -6.38 -12.38
N ARG A 298 -0.11 -5.10 -12.75
CA ARG A 298 -0.79 -4.69 -13.97
C ARG A 298 0.10 -5.00 -15.17
N VAL A 299 -0.48 -5.64 -16.18
CA VAL A 299 0.12 -5.91 -17.48
C VAL A 299 -0.85 -5.47 -18.56
N ASP A 300 -0.46 -4.49 -19.37
CA ASP A 300 -1.26 -4.05 -20.51
C ASP A 300 -0.87 -4.85 -21.77
N VAL A 301 -1.82 -5.60 -22.33
CA VAL A 301 -1.62 -6.43 -23.54
C VAL A 301 -2.89 -6.45 -24.39
N ASP A 302 -2.72 -6.27 -25.71
CA ASP A 302 -3.82 -6.24 -26.69
C ASP A 302 -4.97 -5.28 -26.34
N GLY A 303 -4.66 -4.14 -25.73
CA GLY A 303 -5.66 -3.12 -25.34
C GLY A 303 -6.49 -3.49 -24.12
N ARG A 304 -6.11 -4.53 -23.38
CA ARG A 304 -6.69 -4.94 -22.09
C ARG A 304 -5.69 -4.72 -20.96
N SER A 305 -6.17 -4.49 -19.76
CA SER A 305 -5.36 -4.46 -18.55
C SER A 305 -5.58 -5.74 -17.75
N LEU A 306 -4.53 -6.53 -17.56
CA LEU A 306 -4.56 -7.80 -16.86
C LEU A 306 -3.84 -7.63 -15.51
N TYR A 307 -4.45 -8.09 -14.43
CA TYR A 307 -3.90 -7.98 -13.08
C TYR A 307 -3.33 -9.33 -12.66
N ILE A 308 -2.13 -9.60 -13.17
CA ILE A 308 -1.49 -10.91 -13.13
C ILE A 308 -0.91 -11.18 -11.72
N PRO A 309 -1.21 -12.33 -11.11
CA PRO A 309 -0.59 -12.74 -9.86
C PRO A 309 0.94 -12.89 -9.97
N LYS A 310 1.63 -12.44 -8.94
CA LYS A 310 3.05 -12.65 -8.71
C LYS A 310 3.26 -13.50 -7.47
N ILE A 311 4.34 -14.28 -7.49
CA ILE A 311 4.89 -14.91 -6.30
C ILE A 311 6.21 -14.22 -5.98
N ASP A 312 6.31 -13.71 -4.77
CA ASP A 312 7.46 -13.00 -4.23
C ASP A 312 8.08 -13.86 -3.11
N TYR A 313 9.42 -13.86 -2.99
CA TYR A 313 10.14 -14.57 -1.93
C TYR A 313 11.04 -13.58 -1.19
N ALA A 314 10.82 -13.47 0.12
CA ALA A 314 11.50 -12.52 1.00
C ALA A 314 12.37 -13.26 2.03
N GLU A 315 13.55 -12.70 2.32
CA GLU A 315 14.49 -13.23 3.30
C GLU A 315 15.10 -12.09 4.14
N PRO A 316 15.23 -12.25 5.47
CA PRO A 316 16.04 -11.34 6.26
C PRO A 316 17.53 -11.48 5.88
N VAL A 317 18.22 -10.35 5.70
CA VAL A 317 19.69 -10.37 5.60
C VAL A 317 20.28 -10.41 7.01
N ASP A 318 19.83 -9.45 7.83
CA ASP A 318 20.14 -9.32 9.26
C ASP A 318 18.98 -8.61 10.00
N HIS A 319 19.29 -7.92 11.11
CA HIS A 319 18.33 -7.22 11.95
C HIS A 319 18.00 -5.79 11.50
N GLU A 320 18.74 -5.24 10.54
CA GLU A 320 18.56 -3.90 10.00
C GLU A 320 17.75 -3.92 8.69
N TRP A 321 17.92 -4.96 7.87
CA TRP A 321 17.34 -5.00 6.53
C TRP A 321 17.06 -6.40 5.99
N TRP A 322 16.23 -6.44 4.96
CA TRP A 322 15.76 -7.64 4.29
C TRP A 322 15.71 -7.42 2.77
N VAL A 323 15.66 -8.52 2.04
CA VAL A 323 15.64 -8.53 0.57
C VAL A 323 14.49 -9.38 0.06
N PHE A 324 14.02 -9.06 -1.14
CA PHE A 324 13.12 -9.94 -1.88
C PHE A 324 13.31 -9.79 -3.38
N SER A 325 12.79 -10.77 -4.11
CA SER A 325 12.49 -10.66 -5.52
C SER A 325 11.16 -11.35 -5.79
N GLY A 326 10.63 -11.25 -7.00
CA GLY A 326 9.44 -11.97 -7.37
C GLY A 326 9.22 -12.03 -8.86
N ILE A 327 8.48 -13.04 -9.26
CA ILE A 327 8.24 -13.43 -10.64
C ILE A 327 6.74 -13.41 -10.93
N ILE A 328 6.35 -13.41 -12.19
CA ILE A 328 4.97 -13.77 -12.53
C ILE A 328 4.73 -15.20 -12.04
N ALA A 329 3.65 -15.43 -11.30
CA ALA A 329 3.33 -16.77 -10.81
C ALA A 329 3.29 -17.75 -12.01
N PRO A 330 4.07 -18.85 -12.01
CA PRO A 330 4.31 -19.66 -13.20
C PRO A 330 3.05 -20.11 -13.94
N GLU A 331 1.98 -20.38 -13.20
CA GLU A 331 0.67 -20.80 -13.74
C GLU A 331 -0.08 -19.70 -14.53
N TYR A 332 0.32 -18.43 -14.37
CA TYR A 332 -0.23 -17.25 -15.06
C TYR A 332 0.69 -16.65 -16.13
N THR A 333 1.88 -17.19 -16.37
CA THR A 333 2.84 -16.70 -17.39
C THR A 333 2.21 -16.52 -18.78
N ARG A 334 1.34 -17.43 -19.19
CA ARG A 334 0.58 -17.31 -20.46
C ARG A 334 -0.38 -16.12 -20.48
N ALA A 335 -1.04 -15.80 -19.36
CA ALA A 335 -1.97 -14.67 -19.28
C ALA A 335 -1.22 -13.36 -19.46
N ALA A 336 0.01 -13.30 -18.96
CA ALA A 336 0.93 -12.19 -19.13
C ALA A 336 1.25 -11.87 -20.61
N THR A 337 1.04 -12.82 -21.53
CA THR A 337 1.15 -12.64 -22.99
C THR A 337 -0.19 -12.45 -23.70
N GLY A 338 -1.28 -12.23 -22.95
CA GLY A 338 -2.65 -12.06 -23.47
C GLY A 338 -3.41 -13.38 -23.71
N ASN A 339 -2.76 -14.53 -23.57
CA ASN A 339 -3.38 -15.85 -23.73
C ASN A 339 -4.07 -16.31 -22.44
N LEU A 340 -5.39 -16.16 -22.39
CA LEU A 340 -6.24 -16.53 -21.25
C LEU A 340 -6.78 -17.97 -21.30
N THR A 341 -6.29 -18.81 -22.23
CA THR A 341 -6.79 -20.18 -22.37
C THR A 341 -6.51 -21.00 -21.12
N GLY A 342 -7.57 -21.50 -20.48
CA GLY A 342 -7.49 -22.30 -19.26
C GLY A 342 -7.18 -21.50 -17.99
N VAL A 343 -7.17 -20.16 -18.07
CA VAL A 343 -7.00 -19.27 -16.92
C VAL A 343 -8.39 -18.94 -16.36
N GLN A 344 -8.60 -19.21 -15.07
CA GLN A 344 -9.83 -18.82 -14.40
C GLN A 344 -9.89 -17.29 -14.27
N LEU A 345 -10.98 -16.69 -14.76
CA LEU A 345 -11.24 -15.27 -14.62
C LEU A 345 -12.08 -15.00 -13.38
N ARG A 346 -11.87 -13.81 -12.80
CA ARG A 346 -12.58 -13.32 -11.65
C ARG A 346 -13.96 -12.78 -12.05
N TYR A 347 -15.00 -13.21 -11.36
CA TYR A 347 -16.39 -12.79 -11.61
C TYR A 347 -16.86 -11.63 -10.74
N TYR A 348 -16.31 -11.50 -9.54
CA TYR A 348 -16.69 -10.49 -8.57
C TYR A 348 -15.60 -9.43 -8.41
N THR A 349 -16.00 -8.21 -8.05
CA THR A 349 -15.07 -7.11 -7.82
C THR A 349 -14.53 -7.11 -6.38
N ARG A 350 -13.50 -6.30 -6.14
CA ARG A 350 -12.96 -6.05 -4.79
C ARG A 350 -14.01 -5.42 -3.88
N GLU A 351 -14.85 -4.56 -4.43
CA GLU A 351 -15.95 -3.87 -3.74
C GLU A 351 -17.03 -4.87 -3.31
N GLU A 352 -17.46 -5.78 -4.19
CA GLU A 352 -18.45 -6.81 -3.85
C GLU A 352 -17.93 -7.77 -2.75
N LEU A 353 -16.64 -8.10 -2.81
CA LEU A 353 -15.96 -8.85 -1.75
C LEU A 353 -15.98 -8.10 -0.41
N PHE A 354 -15.59 -6.83 -0.43
CA PHE A 354 -15.59 -5.98 0.76
C PHE A 354 -16.99 -5.86 1.37
N ASP A 355 -18.00 -5.58 0.55
CA ASP A 355 -19.38 -5.42 0.97
C ASP A 355 -19.94 -6.70 1.59
N ARG A 356 -19.64 -7.87 1.00
CA ARG A 356 -20.08 -9.17 1.52
C ARG A 356 -19.59 -9.44 2.94
N VAL A 357 -18.31 -9.16 3.22
CA VAL A 357 -17.75 -9.33 4.58
C VAL A 357 -18.35 -8.32 5.54
N ASN A 358 -18.50 -7.06 5.11
CA ASN A 358 -19.08 -6.02 5.96
C ASN A 358 -20.55 -6.29 6.30
N GLU A 359 -21.35 -6.83 5.36
CA GLU A 359 -22.71 -7.29 5.64
C GLU A 359 -22.72 -8.37 6.72
N ALA A 360 -21.85 -9.37 6.60
CA ALA A 360 -21.76 -10.47 7.56
C ALA A 360 -21.28 -10.01 8.95
N VAL A 361 -20.31 -9.07 9.02
CA VAL A 361 -19.85 -8.47 10.28
C VAL A 361 -20.95 -7.62 10.91
N ALA A 362 -21.71 -6.84 10.14
CA ALA A 362 -22.84 -6.07 10.64
C ALA A 362 -23.93 -7.00 11.21
N PHE A 363 -24.25 -8.08 10.48
CA PHE A 363 -25.18 -9.10 10.95
C PHE A 363 -24.70 -9.73 12.26
N ALA A 364 -23.40 -10.04 12.38
CA ALA A 364 -22.81 -10.57 13.60
C ALA A 364 -22.99 -9.66 14.81
N LYS A 365 -22.78 -8.35 14.61
CA LYS A 365 -22.94 -7.34 15.67
C LYS A 365 -24.40 -7.19 16.11
N GLU A 366 -25.35 -7.33 15.20
CA GLU A 366 -26.78 -7.21 15.50
C GLU A 366 -27.38 -8.50 16.10
N ASN A 367 -26.95 -9.67 15.60
CA ASN A 367 -27.63 -10.95 15.84
C ASN A 367 -26.84 -11.90 16.76
N GLY A 368 -25.60 -11.56 17.08
CA GLY A 368 -24.70 -12.38 17.89
C GLY A 368 -24.06 -13.54 17.12
N LYS A 369 -23.05 -14.14 17.76
CA LYS A 369 -22.17 -15.15 17.16
C LYS A 369 -22.91 -16.41 16.72
N GLU A 370 -23.72 -17.02 17.58
CA GLU A 370 -24.37 -18.31 17.30
C GLU A 370 -25.27 -18.27 16.07
N LYS A 371 -26.16 -17.28 15.99
CA LYS A 371 -27.07 -17.09 14.85
C LYS A 371 -26.30 -16.80 13.56
N THR A 372 -25.19 -16.08 13.66
CA THR A 372 -24.33 -15.78 12.51
C THR A 372 -23.60 -17.01 11.99
N LEU A 373 -23.00 -17.81 12.88
CA LEU A 373 -22.34 -19.05 12.48
C LEU A 373 -23.32 -20.05 11.85
N ALA A 374 -24.57 -20.09 12.32
CA ALA A 374 -25.62 -20.89 11.70
C ALA A 374 -25.94 -20.42 10.27
N GLU A 375 -26.07 -19.11 10.06
CA GLU A 375 -26.33 -18.53 8.74
C GLU A 375 -25.15 -18.73 7.77
N ILE A 376 -23.91 -18.54 8.23
CA ILE A 376 -22.69 -18.79 7.44
C ILE A 376 -22.58 -20.27 7.04
N ASN A 377 -22.99 -21.18 7.93
CA ASN A 377 -22.98 -22.62 7.62
C ASN A 377 -24.03 -23.05 6.59
N ASN A 378 -25.03 -22.22 6.30
CA ASN A 378 -26.05 -22.55 5.32
C ASN A 378 -25.53 -22.28 3.89
N PRO A 379 -25.33 -23.31 3.03
CA PRO A 379 -24.88 -23.11 1.65
C PRO A 379 -25.93 -22.41 0.77
N GLU A 380 -27.19 -22.36 1.22
CA GLU A 380 -28.28 -21.59 0.60
C GLU A 380 -28.57 -20.29 1.38
N GLY A 381 -27.69 -19.94 2.33
CA GLY A 381 -27.82 -18.79 3.21
C GLY A 381 -27.57 -17.47 2.50
N ARG A 382 -27.94 -16.38 3.17
CA ARG A 382 -27.86 -15.02 2.62
C ARG A 382 -26.46 -14.57 2.22
N PHE A 383 -25.43 -15.17 2.82
CA PHE A 383 -24.04 -14.79 2.56
C PHE A 383 -23.41 -15.56 1.41
N VAL A 384 -24.18 -16.35 0.65
CA VAL A 384 -23.69 -17.11 -0.52
C VAL A 384 -24.23 -16.50 -1.80
N THR A 385 -23.36 -16.20 -2.76
CA THR A 385 -23.72 -15.82 -4.13
C THR A 385 -22.68 -16.40 -5.07
N GLY A 386 -23.00 -17.49 -5.77
CA GLY A 386 -22.01 -18.24 -6.54
C GLY A 386 -20.82 -18.66 -5.67
N ASP A 387 -19.60 -18.32 -6.09
CA ASP A 387 -18.37 -18.54 -5.32
C ASP A 387 -17.93 -17.34 -4.45
N LEU A 388 -18.76 -16.28 -4.34
CA LEU A 388 -18.62 -15.24 -3.33
C LEU A 388 -19.40 -15.65 -2.07
N PHE A 389 -18.68 -16.09 -1.05
CA PHE A 389 -19.24 -16.50 0.23
C PHE A 389 -18.33 -16.14 1.40
N VAL A 390 -18.87 -16.09 2.61
CA VAL A 390 -18.09 -15.83 3.82
C VAL A 390 -17.78 -17.11 4.60
N TRP A 391 -16.69 -17.10 5.35
CA TRP A 391 -16.41 -18.04 6.43
C TRP A 391 -16.10 -17.27 7.71
N ALA A 392 -16.14 -17.96 8.85
CA ALA A 392 -15.82 -17.38 10.14
C ALA A 392 -14.78 -18.23 10.86
N SER A 393 -13.83 -17.58 11.53
CA SER A 393 -12.75 -18.21 12.27
C SER A 393 -12.49 -17.49 13.59
N SER A 394 -12.02 -18.23 14.59
CA SER A 394 -11.50 -17.64 15.83
C SER A 394 -10.20 -16.89 15.57
N ARG A 395 -9.83 -16.01 16.50
CA ARG A 395 -8.55 -15.28 16.43
C ARG A 395 -7.33 -16.20 16.40
N ASP A 396 -7.42 -17.38 17.03
CA ASP A 396 -6.34 -18.37 17.08
C ASP A 396 -6.33 -19.33 15.86
N GLY A 397 -7.13 -19.05 14.82
CA GLY A 397 -7.11 -19.79 13.56
C GLY A 397 -8.04 -21.01 13.49
N VAL A 398 -8.88 -21.27 14.50
CA VAL A 398 -9.90 -22.34 14.41
C VAL A 398 -11.05 -21.92 13.49
N LEU A 399 -11.36 -22.71 12.46
CA LEU A 399 -12.51 -22.47 11.57
C LEU A 399 -13.82 -22.75 12.32
N LEU A 400 -14.69 -21.74 12.41
CA LEU A 400 -15.94 -21.80 13.17
C LEU A 400 -17.15 -22.12 12.28
N ALA A 401 -17.18 -21.59 11.07
CA ALA A 401 -18.25 -21.85 10.10
C ALA A 401 -17.74 -21.63 8.68
N ASP A 402 -18.16 -22.49 7.76
CA ASP A 402 -17.92 -22.36 6.33
C ASP A 402 -19.07 -23.07 5.59
N PRO A 403 -19.70 -22.46 4.57
CA PRO A 403 -20.83 -23.05 3.86
C PRO A 403 -20.45 -24.32 3.09
N PHE A 404 -19.20 -24.48 2.64
CA PHE A 404 -18.78 -25.54 1.73
C PHE A 404 -17.66 -26.43 2.30
N TRP A 405 -16.67 -25.86 2.98
CA TRP A 405 -15.54 -26.59 3.55
C TRP A 405 -15.86 -27.21 4.91
N LYS A 406 -16.85 -28.09 4.94
CA LYS A 406 -17.37 -28.69 6.18
C LYS A 406 -16.32 -29.47 6.97
N SER A 407 -15.38 -30.12 6.28
CA SER A 407 -14.31 -30.87 6.93
C SER A 407 -13.34 -29.99 7.72
N GLY A 408 -13.19 -28.71 7.36
CA GLY A 408 -12.28 -27.79 8.03
C GLY A 408 -12.80 -27.26 9.36
N ILE A 409 -14.12 -27.34 9.61
CA ILE A 409 -14.75 -26.75 10.80
C ILE A 409 -14.26 -27.46 12.07
N GLY A 410 -13.86 -26.67 13.06
CA GLY A 410 -13.29 -27.14 14.33
C GLY A 410 -11.79 -27.44 14.29
N GLN A 411 -11.16 -27.43 13.11
CA GLN A 411 -9.71 -27.57 12.98
C GLN A 411 -9.02 -26.21 13.11
N ASN A 412 -7.80 -26.23 13.64
CA ASN A 412 -6.94 -25.06 13.70
C ASN A 412 -6.10 -24.95 12.41
N HIS A 413 -6.28 -23.86 11.67
CA HIS A 413 -5.62 -23.59 10.39
C HIS A 413 -4.50 -22.54 10.51
N TRP A 414 -4.00 -22.30 11.73
CA TRP A 414 -2.90 -21.35 11.97
C TRP A 414 -1.64 -21.74 11.18
N GLU A 415 -1.34 -23.04 11.11
CA GLU A 415 -0.20 -23.59 10.37
C GLU A 415 -0.59 -24.13 8.99
N PHE A 416 -1.83 -23.89 8.53
CA PHE A 416 -2.22 -24.25 7.16
C PHE A 416 -1.41 -23.40 6.18
N ALA A 417 -0.71 -24.10 5.29
CA ALA A 417 0.11 -23.48 4.26
C ALA A 417 -0.37 -23.92 2.88
N ASP A 418 -0.26 -23.00 1.92
CA ASP A 418 -0.54 -23.29 0.51
C ASP A 418 0.59 -24.14 -0.12
N PRO A 419 0.51 -24.50 -1.42
CA PRO A 419 1.51 -25.34 -2.08
C PRO A 419 2.95 -24.80 -2.04
N HIS A 420 3.12 -23.48 -1.87
CA HIS A 420 4.43 -22.84 -1.79
C HIS A 420 4.88 -22.63 -0.34
N GLY A 421 4.04 -22.90 0.65
CA GLY A 421 4.36 -22.79 2.06
C GLY A 421 3.94 -21.47 2.71
N MET A 422 3.19 -20.60 2.01
CA MET A 422 2.67 -19.37 2.61
C MET A 422 1.54 -19.72 3.59
N LYS A 423 1.67 -19.27 4.84
CA LYS A 423 0.68 -19.51 5.90
C LYS A 423 -0.54 -18.60 5.75
N VAL A 424 -1.52 -19.04 4.97
CA VAL A 424 -2.69 -18.25 4.52
C VAL A 424 -3.41 -17.55 5.68
N THR A 425 -3.69 -18.26 6.77
CA THR A 425 -4.40 -17.70 7.93
C THR A 425 -3.59 -16.59 8.62
N GLN A 426 -2.28 -16.77 8.77
CA GLN A 426 -1.41 -15.79 9.44
C GLN A 426 -1.30 -14.51 8.61
N VAL A 427 -1.09 -14.64 7.30
CA VAL A 427 -1.03 -13.49 6.37
C VAL A 427 -2.34 -12.70 6.38
N GLY A 428 -3.49 -13.38 6.32
CA GLY A 428 -4.79 -12.71 6.35
C GLY A 428 -5.07 -11.98 7.67
N ILE A 429 -4.70 -12.58 8.82
CA ILE A 429 -4.84 -11.93 10.13
C ILE A 429 -3.92 -10.71 10.23
N GLN A 430 -2.67 -10.81 9.78
CA GLN A 430 -1.74 -9.68 9.75
C GLN A 430 -2.26 -8.54 8.89
N ALA A 431 -2.79 -8.82 7.69
CA ALA A 431 -3.39 -7.80 6.83
C ALA A 431 -4.58 -7.10 7.51
N MET A 432 -5.43 -7.86 8.21
CA MET A 432 -6.55 -7.33 8.98
C MET A 432 -6.08 -6.45 10.15
N GLU A 433 -5.08 -6.88 10.91
CA GLU A 433 -4.51 -6.12 12.03
C GLU A 433 -3.77 -4.86 11.57
N ASN A 434 -3.17 -4.89 10.38
CA ASN A 434 -2.53 -3.74 9.73
C ASN A 434 -3.53 -2.74 9.13
N GLY A 435 -4.83 -3.07 9.13
CA GLY A 435 -5.93 -2.16 8.80
C GLY A 435 -6.40 -2.18 7.34
N THR A 436 -5.85 -3.05 6.49
CA THR A 436 -6.32 -3.21 5.09
C THR A 436 -7.25 -4.39 4.92
N GLY A 437 -6.96 -5.50 5.60
CA GLY A 437 -7.73 -6.74 5.54
C GLY A 437 -7.61 -7.51 4.23
N PHE A 438 -6.87 -7.01 3.24
CA PHE A 438 -6.70 -7.67 1.94
C PHE A 438 -5.42 -8.49 1.87
N SER A 439 -5.52 -9.71 1.36
CA SER A 439 -4.37 -10.57 1.09
C SER A 439 -4.62 -11.47 -0.11
N HIS A 440 -3.56 -11.88 -0.79
CA HIS A 440 -3.60 -12.91 -1.82
C HIS A 440 -3.22 -14.28 -1.26
N ALA A 441 -3.80 -15.34 -1.82
CA ALA A 441 -3.42 -16.73 -1.51
C ALA A 441 -3.74 -17.66 -2.67
N LEU A 442 -3.07 -18.81 -2.69
CA LEU A 442 -3.52 -19.97 -3.44
C LEU A 442 -4.45 -20.81 -2.55
N PHE A 443 -5.67 -21.05 -3.02
CA PHE A 443 -6.64 -21.87 -2.29
C PHE A 443 -7.64 -22.53 -3.25
N PRO A 444 -8.15 -23.73 -2.93
CA PRO A 444 -9.17 -24.37 -3.77
C PRO A 444 -10.51 -23.64 -3.74
N ASN A 445 -11.25 -23.65 -4.85
CA ASN A 445 -12.62 -23.13 -4.90
C ASN A 445 -13.61 -24.17 -4.37
N THR A 446 -13.86 -24.11 -3.06
CA THR A 446 -14.70 -25.09 -2.35
C THR A 446 -16.18 -24.99 -2.73
N ALA A 447 -16.68 -23.83 -3.18
CA ALA A 447 -18.05 -23.66 -3.66
C ALA A 447 -18.32 -24.47 -4.94
N LEU A 448 -17.28 -24.74 -5.73
CA LEU A 448 -17.35 -25.53 -6.96
C LEU A 448 -16.86 -26.97 -6.77
N ASN A 449 -16.66 -27.44 -5.53
CA ASN A 449 -15.97 -28.68 -5.21
C ASN A 449 -14.59 -28.80 -5.89
N GLY A 450 -13.93 -27.66 -6.13
CA GLY A 450 -12.61 -27.61 -6.75
C GLY A 450 -11.55 -28.13 -5.79
N THR A 451 -10.58 -28.87 -6.35
CA THR A 451 -9.43 -29.39 -5.62
C THR A 451 -8.11 -28.77 -6.06
N ALA A 452 -8.11 -28.01 -7.16
CA ALA A 452 -6.93 -27.29 -7.64
C ALA A 452 -6.84 -25.96 -6.92
N ASP A 453 -5.64 -25.57 -6.54
CA ASP A 453 -5.36 -24.25 -6.01
C ASP A 453 -5.51 -23.19 -7.09
N VAL A 454 -6.25 -22.14 -6.75
CA VAL A 454 -6.51 -21.00 -7.63
C VAL A 454 -6.15 -19.74 -6.86
N HIS A 455 -5.63 -18.74 -7.58
CA HIS A 455 -5.35 -17.45 -6.98
C HIS A 455 -6.64 -16.82 -6.45
N LYS A 456 -6.60 -16.42 -5.19
CA LYS A 456 -7.74 -15.88 -4.44
C LYS A 456 -7.33 -14.54 -3.84
N LEU A 457 -8.12 -13.50 -4.10
CA LEU A 457 -8.09 -12.30 -3.29
C LEU A 457 -9.00 -12.53 -2.08
N ILE A 458 -8.47 -12.30 -0.88
CA ILE A 458 -9.15 -12.47 0.39
C ILE A 458 -9.37 -11.09 1.02
N TYR A 459 -10.53 -10.89 1.64
CA TYR A 459 -10.77 -9.80 2.58
C TYR A 459 -11.21 -10.35 3.92
N MET A 460 -10.61 -9.87 5.01
CA MET A 460 -10.89 -10.29 6.39
C MET A 460 -11.18 -9.09 7.29
N LYS A 461 -12.17 -9.25 8.16
CA LYS A 461 -12.54 -8.23 9.14
C LYS A 461 -12.93 -8.84 10.48
N ALA A 462 -12.40 -8.24 11.55
CA ALA A 462 -12.72 -8.63 12.91
C ALA A 462 -14.19 -8.29 13.23
N VAL A 463 -14.88 -9.21 13.91
CA VAL A 463 -16.18 -8.92 14.52
C VAL A 463 -15.97 -8.25 15.87
N ASP A 464 -15.09 -8.86 16.66
CA ASP A 464 -14.60 -8.44 17.97
C ASP A 464 -13.21 -9.07 18.22
N ASP A 465 -12.67 -8.94 19.44
CA ASP A 465 -11.34 -9.42 19.79
C ASP A 465 -11.17 -10.95 19.74
N THR A 466 -12.25 -11.72 19.60
CA THR A 466 -12.24 -13.20 19.71
C THR A 466 -12.38 -13.93 18.37
N TRP A 467 -12.90 -13.27 17.32
CA TRP A 467 -13.18 -13.91 16.02
C TRP A 467 -13.37 -12.89 14.89
N TRP A 468 -13.20 -13.40 13.67
CA TRP A 468 -13.26 -12.63 12.43
C TRP A 468 -14.07 -13.37 11.36
N ILE A 469 -14.50 -12.61 10.36
CA ILE A 469 -15.20 -13.11 9.18
C ILE A 469 -14.35 -12.75 7.96
N GLY A 470 -14.17 -13.71 7.08
CA GLY A 470 -13.45 -13.55 5.82
C GLY A 470 -14.30 -13.95 4.63
N SER A 471 -13.93 -13.45 3.46
CA SER A 471 -14.44 -13.91 2.17
C SER A 471 -13.30 -13.85 1.14
N GLY A 472 -13.52 -14.40 -0.05
CA GLY A 472 -12.59 -14.20 -1.14
C GLY A 472 -13.18 -14.53 -2.49
N ILE A 473 -12.50 -14.04 -3.51
CA ILE A 473 -12.90 -14.12 -4.93
C ILE A 473 -11.75 -14.74 -5.73
N TYR A 474 -12.10 -15.63 -6.64
CA TYR A 474 -11.14 -16.51 -7.32
C TYR A 474 -10.84 -16.02 -8.73
N GLY A 475 -9.59 -16.19 -9.16
CA GLY A 475 -9.15 -15.99 -10.53
C GLY A 475 -8.58 -14.60 -10.83
N LEU A 476 -8.25 -14.45 -12.11
CA LEU A 476 -7.58 -13.29 -12.69
C LEU A 476 -8.57 -12.16 -12.98
N ARG A 477 -8.26 -10.94 -12.54
CA ARG A 477 -8.98 -9.73 -12.94
C ARG A 477 -8.46 -9.24 -14.31
N VAL A 478 -9.39 -8.93 -15.21
CA VAL A 478 -9.12 -8.42 -16.56
C VAL A 478 -10.08 -7.27 -16.84
N GLU A 479 -9.55 -6.17 -17.36
CA GLU A 479 -10.29 -4.94 -17.72
C GLU A 479 -10.13 -4.55 -19.18
#